data_AF-A0A2V2QL85-F1
#
_entry.id   AF-A0A2V2QL85-F1
#
_cell.length_a   1.000
_cell.length_b   1.000
_cell.length_c   1.000
_cell.angle_alpha   90.00
_cell.angle_beta   90.00
_cell.angle_gamma   90.00
#
_symmetry.space_group_name_H-M   'P 1'
#
loop_
_entity.id
_entity.type
_entity.pdbx_description
1 polymer ?
#
loop_
_entity_poly.entity_id
_entity_poly.type
_entity_poly.pdbx_seq_one_letter_code
_entity_poly.pdbx_strand_id
1 'polypeptide(L)'
;RAVRSLTELPGDRATAPLREALAHPDPVVRGQAALALGTRGDADAVPALLDMIVAGRNDTDAADALGVLADDTATAGRIAARIVDRLARDTTGPPARGRLTQALAGIPGTVASHALTELAHDADRAVALTATYLLGLRDEP
;
A
#
# COMPACT_ATOMS: atom_id res chain seq x y z
N ARG A 1 5.83 -22.55 -1.98
CA ARG A 1 5.15 -23.26 -0.85
C ARG A 1 5.72 -22.87 0.52
N ALA A 2 7.04 -22.72 0.68
CA ALA A 2 7.66 -22.38 1.97
C ALA A 2 7.15 -21.10 2.64
N VAL A 3 6.99 -19.97 1.91
CA VAL A 3 6.50 -18.72 2.51
C VAL A 3 5.07 -18.85 3.07
N ARG A 4 4.19 -19.59 2.39
CA ARG A 4 2.83 -19.86 2.90
C ARG A 4 2.84 -20.68 4.20
N SER A 5 3.83 -21.55 4.37
CA SER A 5 4.00 -22.27 5.64
C SER A 5 4.53 -21.35 6.75
N LEU A 6 5.30 -20.31 6.41
CA LEU A 6 5.75 -19.30 7.37
C LEU A 6 4.61 -18.35 7.79
N THR A 7 3.64 -18.08 6.91
CA THR A 7 2.49 -17.23 7.25
C THR A 7 1.60 -17.87 8.32
N GLU A 8 1.53 -19.20 8.37
CA GLU A 8 0.74 -20.00 9.32
C GLU A 8 1.42 -20.14 10.70
N LEU A 9 2.68 -19.71 10.85
CA LEU A 9 3.38 -19.77 12.14
C LEU A 9 3.06 -18.54 13.01
N PRO A 10 2.63 -18.73 14.27
CA PRO A 10 2.38 -17.63 15.19
C PRO A 10 3.68 -16.93 15.65
N GLY A 11 3.61 -15.61 15.78
CA GLY A 11 4.58 -14.78 16.51
C GLY A 11 5.94 -14.56 15.82
N ASP A 12 6.90 -14.06 16.62
CA ASP A 12 8.22 -13.56 16.21
C ASP A 12 9.09 -14.57 15.44
N ARG A 13 8.81 -15.87 15.59
CA ARG A 13 9.59 -16.94 14.92
C ARG A 13 9.47 -16.92 13.40
N ALA A 14 8.39 -16.35 12.86
CA ALA A 14 8.21 -16.20 11.42
C ALA A 14 8.72 -14.84 10.90
N THR A 15 8.78 -13.81 11.75
CA THR A 15 9.05 -12.43 11.32
C THR A 15 10.44 -12.27 10.68
N ALA A 16 11.50 -12.81 11.29
CA ALA A 16 12.85 -12.70 10.74
C ALA A 16 12.99 -13.40 9.37
N PRO A 17 12.57 -14.68 9.19
CA PRO A 17 12.54 -15.32 7.87
C PRO A 17 11.69 -14.57 6.83
N LEU A 18 10.58 -13.97 7.24
CA LEU A 18 9.75 -13.17 6.34
C LEU A 18 10.46 -11.88 5.90
N ARG A 19 11.17 -11.19 6.81
CA ARG A 19 11.99 -10.02 6.45
C ARG A 19 13.09 -10.38 5.46
N GLU A 20 13.76 -11.52 5.64
CA GLU A 20 14.73 -12.03 4.67
C GLU A 20 14.09 -12.31 3.30
N ALA A 21 12.87 -12.86 3.30
CA ALA A 21 12.13 -13.16 2.08
C ALA A 21 11.69 -11.90 1.30
N LEU A 22 11.68 -10.71 1.90
CA LEU A 22 11.46 -9.45 1.18
C LEU A 22 12.58 -9.18 0.15
N ALA A 23 13.77 -9.74 0.32
CA ALA A 23 14.89 -9.62 -0.62
C ALA A 23 14.96 -10.76 -1.65
N HIS A 24 14.01 -11.70 -1.63
CA HIS A 24 14.04 -12.87 -2.50
C HIS A 24 13.93 -12.48 -4.00
N PRO A 25 14.63 -13.15 -4.95
CA PRO A 25 14.59 -12.78 -6.36
C PRO A 25 13.22 -12.97 -7.03
N ASP A 26 12.45 -13.96 -6.59
CA ASP A 26 11.09 -14.21 -7.08
C ASP A 26 10.08 -13.18 -6.52
N PRO A 27 9.40 -12.37 -7.36
CA PRO A 27 8.40 -11.39 -6.93
C PRO A 27 7.19 -12.01 -6.22
N VAL A 28 6.83 -13.26 -6.51
CA VAL A 28 5.74 -13.95 -5.81
C VAL A 28 6.14 -14.20 -4.37
N VAL A 29 7.37 -14.67 -4.13
CA VAL A 29 7.90 -14.91 -2.78
C VAL A 29 7.98 -13.61 -1.99
N ARG A 30 8.50 -12.53 -2.58
CA ARG A 30 8.52 -11.21 -1.94
C ARG A 30 7.12 -10.72 -1.59
N GLY A 31 6.17 -10.84 -2.51
CA GLY A 31 4.81 -10.37 -2.28
C GLY A 31 4.11 -11.15 -1.16
N GLN A 32 4.28 -12.46 -1.10
CA GLN A 32 3.75 -13.27 0.00
C GLN A 32 4.38 -12.89 1.35
N ALA A 33 5.69 -12.61 1.38
CA ALA A 33 6.35 -12.14 2.59
C ALA A 33 5.84 -10.77 3.02
N ALA A 34 5.66 -9.84 2.08
CA ALA A 34 5.15 -8.49 2.33
C ALA A 34 3.72 -8.51 2.91
N LEU A 35 2.80 -9.28 2.34
CA LEU A 35 1.43 -9.43 2.88
C LEU A 35 1.44 -10.01 4.30
N ALA A 36 2.28 -11.01 4.54
CA ALA A 36 2.42 -11.64 5.85
C ALA A 36 3.00 -10.71 6.91
N LEU A 37 3.92 -9.83 6.53
CA LEU A 37 4.52 -8.84 7.41
C LEU A 37 3.58 -7.66 7.66
N GLY A 38 2.87 -7.19 6.63
CA GLY A 38 1.88 -6.13 6.75
C GLY A 38 0.75 -6.48 7.72
N THR A 39 0.22 -7.70 7.63
CA THR A 39 -0.80 -8.20 8.58
C THR A 39 -0.27 -8.36 10.02
N ARG A 40 1.05 -8.43 10.20
CA ARG A 40 1.71 -8.47 11.52
C ARG A 40 2.10 -7.07 12.04
N GLY A 41 1.79 -6.00 11.32
CA GLY A 41 2.16 -4.64 11.72
C GLY A 41 3.61 -4.27 11.41
N ASP A 42 4.32 -5.04 10.58
CA ASP A 42 5.72 -4.79 10.26
C ASP A 42 5.89 -3.85 9.06
N ALA A 43 6.29 -2.61 9.35
CA ALA A 43 6.43 -1.55 8.35
C ALA A 43 7.57 -1.79 7.33
N ASP A 44 8.46 -2.76 7.55
CA ASP A 44 9.46 -3.15 6.54
C ASP A 44 8.82 -3.70 5.27
N ALA A 45 7.55 -4.13 5.33
CA ALA A 45 6.78 -4.59 4.18
C ALA A 45 6.39 -3.47 3.20
N VAL A 46 6.32 -2.22 3.65
CA VAL A 46 5.72 -1.10 2.89
C VAL A 46 6.28 -0.96 1.47
N PRO A 47 7.60 -1.00 1.22
CA PRO A 47 8.13 -0.88 -0.14
C PRO A 47 7.63 -1.97 -1.09
N ALA A 48 7.58 -3.23 -0.62
CA ALA A 48 7.14 -4.36 -1.42
C ALA A 48 5.62 -4.35 -1.65
N LEU A 49 4.83 -3.92 -0.66
CA LEU A 49 3.38 -3.72 -0.82
C LEU A 49 3.07 -2.64 -1.87
N LEU A 50 3.82 -1.53 -1.86
CA LEU A 50 3.69 -0.50 -2.89
C LEU A 50 4.09 -1.00 -4.28
N ASP A 51 5.12 -1.85 -4.39
CA ASP A 51 5.49 -2.47 -5.67
C ASP A 51 4.39 -3.40 -6.20
N MET A 52 3.69 -4.13 -5.31
CA MET A 52 2.53 -4.95 -5.67
C MET A 52 1.38 -4.10 -6.19
N ILE A 53 1.07 -3.00 -5.48
CA ILE A 53 0.05 -2.04 -5.89
C ILE A 53 0.39 -1.44 -7.24
N VAL A 54 1.64 -1.02 -7.49
CA VAL A 54 2.08 -0.44 -8.78
C VAL A 54 2.11 -1.47 -9.91
N ALA A 55 2.46 -2.72 -9.61
CA ALA A 55 2.43 -3.81 -10.59
C ALA A 55 1.02 -4.33 -10.89
N GLY A 56 0.02 -4.01 -10.06
CA GLY A 56 -1.34 -4.52 -10.18
C GLY A 56 -1.43 -6.03 -9.89
N ARG A 57 -0.64 -6.51 -8.93
CA ARG A 57 -0.60 -7.93 -8.53
C ARG A 57 -0.89 -8.06 -7.04
N ASN A 58 -2.03 -8.64 -6.69
CA ASN A 58 -2.56 -8.67 -5.32
C ASN A 58 -2.61 -7.25 -4.72
N ASP A 59 -2.99 -6.27 -5.53
CA ASP A 59 -3.02 -4.87 -5.18
C ASP A 59 -4.08 -4.56 -4.12
N THR A 60 -5.23 -5.25 -4.15
CA THR A 60 -6.24 -5.16 -3.07
C THR A 60 -5.68 -5.64 -1.74
N ASP A 61 -5.12 -6.85 -1.68
CA ASP A 61 -4.51 -7.39 -0.44
C ASP A 61 -3.38 -6.50 0.07
N ALA A 62 -2.61 -5.91 -0.85
CA ALA A 62 -1.53 -5.01 -0.49
C ALA A 62 -2.04 -3.68 0.06
N ALA A 63 -3.12 -3.12 -0.50
CA ALA A 63 -3.77 -1.92 0.01
C ALA A 63 -4.35 -2.16 1.41
N ASP A 64 -5.00 -3.30 1.63
CA ASP A 64 -5.53 -3.69 2.94
C ASP A 64 -4.41 -3.82 3.98
N ALA A 65 -3.29 -4.47 3.61
CA ALA A 65 -2.12 -4.59 4.47
C ALA A 65 -1.48 -3.22 4.80
N LEU A 66 -1.47 -2.27 3.86
CA LEU A 66 -1.04 -0.89 4.15
C LEU A 66 -2.00 -0.18 5.11
N GLY A 67 -3.30 -0.43 5.00
CA GLY A 67 -4.32 0.08 5.93
C GLY A 67 -4.08 -0.43 7.35
N VAL A 68 -3.79 -1.73 7.51
CA VAL A 68 -3.42 -2.32 8.82
C VAL A 68 -2.16 -1.67 9.39
N LEU A 69 -1.15 -1.41 8.56
CA LEU A 69 0.08 -0.74 8.99
C LEU A 69 -0.13 0.73 9.37
N ALA A 70 -1.21 1.35 8.91
CA ALA A 70 -1.53 2.76 9.15
C ALA A 70 -2.33 2.99 10.45
N ASP A 71 -2.19 2.09 11.45
CA ASP A 71 -2.94 2.11 12.72
C ASP A 71 -2.59 3.32 13.62
N ASP A 72 -1.39 3.91 13.46
CA ASP A 72 -1.00 5.15 14.13
C ASP A 72 -0.73 6.29 13.15
N THR A 73 -0.98 7.53 13.59
CA THR A 73 -0.87 8.73 12.75
C THR A 73 0.54 8.93 12.17
N ALA A 74 1.60 8.57 12.91
CA ALA A 74 2.96 8.76 12.44
C ALA A 74 3.33 7.74 11.35
N THR A 75 2.86 6.50 11.46
CA THR A 75 3.06 5.48 10.43
C THR A 75 2.15 5.73 9.22
N ALA A 76 0.89 6.11 9.43
CA ALA A 76 -0.02 6.52 8.36
C ALA A 76 0.56 7.67 7.52
N GLY A 77 1.09 8.71 8.17
CA GLY A 77 1.74 9.84 7.49
C GLY A 77 2.95 9.41 6.66
N ARG A 78 3.77 8.48 7.19
CA ARG A 78 4.92 7.91 6.46
C ARG A 78 4.47 7.09 5.24
N ILE A 79 3.45 6.26 5.38
CA ILE A 79 2.90 5.47 4.26
C ILE A 79 2.31 6.39 3.19
N ALA A 80 1.53 7.39 3.59
CA ALA A 80 0.96 8.38 2.67
C ALA A 80 2.06 9.12 1.89
N ALA A 81 3.12 9.57 2.56
CA ALA A 81 4.26 10.20 1.90
C ALA A 81 4.93 9.27 0.88
N ARG A 82 5.11 7.97 1.20
CA ARG A 82 5.65 6.99 0.25
C ARG A 82 4.73 6.77 -0.95
N ILE A 83 3.41 6.79 -0.76
CA ILE A 83 2.44 6.72 -1.87
C ILE A 83 2.59 7.95 -2.78
N VAL A 84 2.69 9.15 -2.19
CA VAL A 84 2.93 10.40 -2.94
C VAL A 84 4.24 10.34 -3.72
N ASP A 85 5.32 9.86 -3.11
CA ASP A 85 6.61 9.66 -3.79
C ASP A 85 6.50 8.70 -5.00
N ARG A 86 5.61 7.70 -4.94
CA ARG A 86 5.35 6.78 -6.07
C ARG A 86 4.51 7.44 -7.15
N LEU A 87 3.48 8.19 -6.77
CA LEU A 87 2.61 8.93 -7.70
C LEU A 87 3.38 9.96 -8.51
N ALA A 88 4.37 10.63 -7.90
CA ALA A 88 5.20 11.66 -8.53
C ALA A 88 6.23 11.12 -9.55
N ARG A 89 6.40 9.80 -9.69
CA ARG A 89 7.35 9.24 -10.65
C ARG A 89 6.75 9.25 -12.05
N ASP A 90 7.52 9.70 -13.03
CA ASP A 90 7.14 9.69 -14.45
C ASP A 90 6.77 8.29 -14.97
N THR A 91 7.33 7.24 -14.36
CA THR A 91 7.04 5.84 -14.70
C THR A 91 5.67 5.36 -14.22
N THR A 92 4.98 6.12 -13.36
CA THR A 92 3.70 5.72 -12.78
C THR A 92 2.55 6.08 -13.72
N GLY A 93 2.23 5.14 -14.61
CA GLY A 93 1.14 5.28 -15.56
C GLY A 93 -0.26 5.32 -14.91
N PRO A 94 -1.30 5.75 -15.64
CA PRO A 94 -2.65 5.94 -15.09
C PRO A 94 -3.23 4.73 -14.33
N PRO A 95 -3.08 3.48 -14.80
CA PRO A 95 -3.58 2.32 -14.05
C PRO A 95 -2.91 2.17 -12.68
N ALA A 96 -1.62 2.49 -12.57
CA ALA A 96 -0.90 2.45 -11.30
C ALA A 96 -1.29 3.62 -10.38
N ARG A 97 -1.48 4.81 -10.94
CA ARG A 97 -2.01 5.96 -10.17
C ARG A 97 -3.39 5.69 -9.63
N GLY A 98 -4.29 5.07 -10.41
CA GLY A 98 -5.62 4.68 -9.94
C GLY A 98 -5.57 3.70 -8.76
N ARG A 99 -4.72 2.67 -8.84
CA ARG A 99 -4.51 1.72 -7.73
C ARG A 99 -3.91 2.37 -6.48
N LEU A 100 -2.93 3.26 -6.64
CA LEU A 100 -2.35 4.03 -5.52
C LEU A 100 -3.38 5.00 -4.91
N THR A 101 -4.22 5.62 -5.75
CA THR A 101 -5.34 6.48 -5.32
C THR A 101 -6.33 5.67 -4.47
N GLN A 102 -6.70 4.47 -4.93
CA GLN A 102 -7.57 3.58 -4.17
C GLN A 102 -6.93 3.17 -2.84
N ALA A 103 -5.63 2.88 -2.82
CA ALA A 103 -4.92 2.52 -1.60
C ALA A 103 -4.92 3.65 -0.55
N LEU A 104 -4.95 4.92 -0.97
CA LEU A 104 -5.10 6.04 -0.05
C LEU A 104 -6.41 5.99 0.73
N ALA A 105 -7.46 5.30 0.27
CA ALA A 105 -8.72 5.15 1.00
C ALA A 105 -8.50 4.59 2.41
N GLY A 106 -7.61 3.61 2.56
CA GLY A 106 -7.29 2.97 3.83
C GLY A 106 -6.24 3.70 4.68
N ILE A 107 -5.72 4.84 4.23
CA ILE A 107 -4.65 5.58 4.92
C ILE A 107 -5.21 6.86 5.54
N PRO A 108 -5.34 6.95 6.87
CA PRO A 108 -5.85 8.15 7.52
C PRO A 108 -4.85 9.31 7.48
N GLY A 109 -5.35 10.52 7.75
CA GLY A 109 -4.53 11.70 7.98
C GLY A 109 -4.45 12.68 6.80
N THR A 110 -3.92 13.86 7.12
CA THR A 110 -3.93 15.04 6.23
C THR A 110 -3.09 14.86 4.97
N VAL A 111 -1.98 14.12 5.04
CA VAL A 111 -1.14 13.84 3.86
C VAL A 111 -1.93 13.05 2.81
N ALA A 112 -2.68 12.04 3.24
CA ALA A 112 -3.52 11.26 2.34
C ALA A 112 -4.67 12.09 1.77
N SER A 113 -5.34 12.92 2.59
CA SER A 113 -6.41 13.80 2.11
C SER A 113 -5.90 14.83 1.10
N HIS A 114 -4.76 15.45 1.37
CA HIS A 114 -4.13 16.39 0.43
C HIS A 114 -3.76 15.71 -0.89
N ALA A 115 -3.18 14.51 -0.84
CA ALA A 115 -2.88 13.75 -2.04
C ALA A 115 -4.16 13.45 -2.87
N LEU A 116 -5.27 13.09 -2.23
CA LEU A 116 -6.56 12.91 -2.90
C LEU A 116 -7.09 14.21 -3.52
N THR A 117 -6.91 15.36 -2.87
CA THR A 117 -7.27 16.69 -3.44
C THR A 117 -6.49 16.98 -4.73
N GLU A 118 -5.19 16.71 -4.75
CA GLU A 118 -4.38 16.86 -5.97
C GLU A 118 -4.82 15.87 -7.06
N LEU A 119 -5.04 14.61 -6.69
CA LEU A 119 -5.47 13.56 -7.62
C LEU A 119 -6.86 13.79 -8.21
N ALA A 120 -7.74 14.53 -7.53
CA ALA A 120 -9.05 14.94 -8.08
C ALA A 120 -8.93 15.80 -9.34
N HIS A 121 -7.73 16.33 -9.63
CA HIS A 121 -7.40 17.09 -10.82
C HIS A 121 -6.46 16.32 -11.78
N ASP A 122 -6.26 15.01 -11.58
CA ASP A 122 -5.43 14.17 -12.45
C ASP A 122 -5.95 14.22 -13.90
N ALA A 123 -5.02 14.27 -14.86
CA ALA A 123 -5.34 14.29 -16.28
C ALA A 123 -6.09 13.02 -16.74
N ASP A 124 -5.87 11.89 -16.06
CA ASP A 124 -6.66 10.70 -16.25
C ASP A 124 -7.98 10.79 -15.48
N ARG A 125 -9.08 10.79 -16.24
CA ARG A 125 -10.43 10.95 -15.70
C ARG A 125 -10.81 9.88 -14.69
N ALA A 126 -10.35 8.63 -14.84
CA ALA A 126 -10.69 7.57 -13.91
C ALA A 126 -10.02 7.81 -12.55
N VAL A 127 -8.75 8.22 -12.55
CA VAL A 127 -8.02 8.60 -11.34
C VAL A 127 -8.72 9.77 -10.62
N ALA A 128 -9.06 10.82 -11.36
CA ALA A 128 -9.73 12.00 -10.83
C ALA A 128 -11.08 11.65 -10.16
N LEU A 129 -11.92 10.86 -10.83
CA LEU A 129 -13.22 10.45 -10.30
C LEU A 129 -13.09 9.61 -9.03
N THR A 130 -12.14 8.67 -8.99
CA THR A 130 -11.87 7.88 -7.79
C THR A 130 -11.44 8.78 -6.64
N ALA A 131 -10.54 9.73 -6.87
CA ALA A 131 -10.07 10.64 -5.84
C ALA A 131 -11.20 11.54 -5.28
N THR A 132 -12.04 12.10 -6.16
CA THR A 132 -13.22 12.89 -5.75
C THR A 132 -14.19 12.06 -4.91
N TYR A 133 -14.45 10.81 -5.31
CA TYR A 133 -15.32 9.91 -4.54
C TYR A 133 -14.78 9.63 -3.14
N LEU A 134 -13.48 9.35 -3.03
CA LEU A 134 -12.82 9.07 -1.75
C LEU A 134 -12.77 10.29 -0.82
N LEU A 135 -12.65 11.51 -1.36
CA LEU A 135 -12.80 12.73 -0.56
C LEU A 135 -14.22 12.84 0.01
N GLY A 136 -15.24 12.59 -0.81
CA GLY A 136 -16.63 12.60 -0.36
C GLY A 136 -16.88 11.67 0.83
N LEU A 137 -16.31 10.45 0.81
CA LEU A 137 -16.40 9.51 1.94
C LEU A 137 -15.71 9.97 3.21
N ARG A 138 -14.70 10.85 3.11
CA ARG A 138 -13.95 11.38 4.27
C ARG A 138 -14.60 12.60 4.90
N ASP A 139 -15.43 13.30 4.14
CA ASP A 139 -16.18 14.47 4.59
C ASP A 139 -17.54 14.09 5.22
N GLU A 140 -17.95 12.81 5.15
CA GLU A 140 -19.13 12.30 5.85
C GLU A 140 -18.88 12.25 7.38
N PRO A 141 -19.80 12.82 8.20
CA PRO A 141 -19.63 12.98 9.65
C PRO A 141 -19.78 11.70 10.48
#